data_AF-A0A2N1N3Z0-F1
#
_entry.id   AF-A0A2N1N3Z0-F1
#
_cell.length_a   1.000
_cell.length_b   1.000
_cell.length_c   1.000
_cell.angle_alpha   90.00
_cell.angle_beta   90.00
_cell.angle_gamma   90.00
#
_symmetry.space_group_name_H-M   'P 1'
#
loop_
_entity.id
_entity.type
_entity.pdbx_description
1 polymer ?
#
loop_
_entity_poly.entity_id
_entity_poly.type
_entity_poly.pdbx_seq_one_letter_code
_entity_poly.pdbx_strand_id
1 'polypeptide(L)'
;AFEYFGVYFAIIISVGKKIFSFLVVIFIIVISFAHAFFILLSPKSEFSLKQYTNNDDPNNPWNLAPSYSQVTDNDGNINSNPFTIIQTPDKNTNMFIDIRTSLFAIYLFLAGTIYLNLS
;
A
#
# COMPACT_ATOMS: atom_id res chain seq x y z
N ALA A 1 16.36 -21.84 -38.20
CA ALA A 1 16.29 -21.60 -36.74
C ALA A 1 16.24 -20.11 -36.40
N PHE A 2 17.16 -19.27 -36.89
CA PHE A 2 17.16 -17.81 -36.65
C PHE A 2 15.93 -17.05 -37.19
N GLU A 3 15.35 -17.51 -38.29
CA GLU A 3 14.24 -16.84 -38.98
C GLU A 3 12.96 -16.77 -38.14
N TYR A 4 12.66 -17.83 -37.37
CA TYR A 4 11.49 -17.86 -36.47
C TYR A 4 11.62 -16.84 -35.33
N PHE A 5 12.82 -16.65 -34.78
CA PHE A 5 13.04 -15.68 -33.70
C PHE A 5 12.84 -14.23 -34.16
N GLY A 6 13.26 -13.90 -35.38
CA GLY A 6 13.07 -12.56 -35.96
C GLY A 6 11.60 -12.14 -36.05
N VAL A 7 10.71 -13.09 -36.38
CA VAL A 7 9.26 -12.84 -36.46
C VAL A 7 8.67 -12.50 -35.09
N TYR A 8 9.04 -13.23 -34.03
CA TYR A 8 8.58 -12.93 -32.67
C TYR A 8 9.07 -11.56 -32.19
N PHE A 9 10.34 -11.22 -32.42
CA PHE A 9 10.87 -9.90 -32.09
C PHE A 9 10.15 -8.78 -32.84
N ALA A 10 9.87 -8.96 -34.13
CA ALA A 10 9.12 -7.98 -34.93
C ALA A 10 7.70 -7.75 -34.38
N ILE A 11 7.02 -8.81 -33.94
CA ILE A 11 5.70 -8.74 -33.30
C ILE A 11 5.80 -7.95 -31.98
N ILE A 12 6.75 -8.29 -31.11
CA ILE A 12 6.95 -7.61 -29.81
C ILE A 12 7.23 -6.12 -30.00
N ILE A 13 8.12 -5.75 -30.91
CA ILE A 13 8.48 -4.35 -31.19
C ILE A 13 7.28 -3.59 -31.78
N SER A 14 6.54 -4.22 -32.69
CA SER A 14 5.34 -3.64 -33.32
C SER A 14 4.25 -3.33 -32.28
N VAL A 15 4.01 -4.26 -31.35
CA VAL A 15 3.08 -4.07 -30.23
C VAL A 15 3.61 -3.01 -29.25
N GLY A 16 4.91 -3.06 -28.92
CA GLY A 16 5.58 -2.11 -28.04
C GLY A 16 5.39 -0.66 -28.49
N LYS A 17 5.54 -0.40 -29.80
CA LYS A 17 5.34 0.94 -30.39
C LYS A 17 3.88 1.44 -30.25
N LYS A 18 2.90 0.55 -30.27
CA LYS A 18 1.48 0.89 -30.08
C LYS A 18 1.13 1.18 -28.62
N ILE A 19 1.73 0.45 -27.67
CA ILE A 19 1.43 0.60 -26.23
C ILE A 19 2.28 1.67 -25.53
N PHE A 20 3.38 2.12 -26.15
CA PHE A 20 4.32 3.06 -25.53
C PHE A 20 3.66 4.34 -25.01
N SER A 21 2.78 4.96 -25.80
CA SER A 21 2.08 6.18 -25.38
C SER A 21 1.21 5.95 -24.13
N PHE A 22 0.61 4.76 -24.00
CA PHE A 22 -0.18 4.40 -22.83
C PHE A 22 0.71 4.19 -21.59
N LEU A 23 1.89 3.58 -21.75
CA LEU A 23 2.86 3.40 -20.65
C LEU A 23 3.34 4.74 -20.09
N VAL A 24 3.57 5.75 -20.93
CA VAL A 24 3.94 7.11 -20.48
C VAL A 24 2.85 7.73 -19.62
N VAL A 25 1.58 7.58 -20.02
CA VAL A 25 0.44 8.08 -19.23
C VAL A 25 0.35 7.37 -17.89
N ILE A 26 0.47 6.04 -17.86
CA ILE A 26 0.50 5.28 -16.59
C ILE A 26 1.65 5.76 -15.69
N PHE A 27 2.84 5.96 -16.25
CA PHE A 27 4.00 6.39 -15.49
C PHE A 27 3.78 7.76 -14.83
N ILE A 28 3.20 8.72 -15.56
CA ILE A 28 2.84 10.03 -15.02
C ILE A 28 1.82 9.88 -13.88
N ILE A 29 0.76 9.08 -14.09
CA ILE A 29 -0.25 8.80 -13.05
C ILE A 29 0.41 8.23 -11.79
N VAL A 30 1.27 7.21 -11.94
CA VAL A 30 1.93 6.57 -10.79
C VAL A 30 2.75 7.56 -9.99
N ILE A 31 3.58 8.38 -10.66
CA ILE A 31 4.41 9.37 -9.96
C ILE A 31 3.57 10.46 -9.31
N SER A 32 2.61 11.04 -10.03
CA SER A 32 1.79 12.14 -9.53
C SER A 32 0.98 11.72 -8.31
N PHE A 33 0.29 10.58 -8.37
CA PHE A 33 -0.50 10.09 -7.25
C PHE A 33 0.39 9.63 -6.09
N ALA A 34 1.52 8.97 -6.35
CA ALA A 34 2.41 8.54 -5.28
C ALA A 34 2.97 9.74 -4.52
N HIS A 35 3.35 10.80 -5.24
CA HIS A 35 3.82 12.03 -4.61
C HIS A 35 2.72 12.75 -3.82
N ALA A 36 1.51 12.88 -4.39
CA ALA A 36 0.39 13.52 -3.71
C ALA A 36 0.00 12.76 -2.43
N PHE A 37 -0.13 11.43 -2.51
CA PHE A 37 -0.48 10.59 -1.36
C PHE A 37 0.65 10.48 -0.36
N PHE A 38 1.91 10.49 -0.78
CA PHE A 38 3.03 10.62 0.15
C PHE A 38 2.89 11.88 1.02
N ILE A 39 2.58 13.04 0.42
CA ILE A 39 2.41 14.28 1.20
C ILE A 39 1.15 14.21 2.10
N LEU A 40 0.04 13.68 1.58
CA LEU A 40 -1.24 13.66 2.30
C LEU A 40 -1.32 12.60 3.41
N LEU A 41 -0.69 11.45 3.20
CA LEU A 41 -0.81 10.25 4.03
C LEU A 41 0.47 9.91 4.78
N SER A 42 1.55 10.69 4.62
CA SER A 42 2.72 10.54 5.48
C SER A 42 2.41 11.03 6.91
N PRO A 43 2.94 10.35 7.94
CA PRO A 43 2.91 10.85 9.31
C PRO A 43 3.55 12.23 9.40
N LYS A 44 2.87 13.16 10.07
CA LYS A 44 3.36 14.51 10.36
C LYS A 44 4.17 14.57 11.66
N SER A 45 3.93 13.60 12.54
CA SER A 45 4.58 13.46 13.84
C SER A 45 5.68 12.41 13.78
N GLU A 46 6.70 12.57 14.63
CA GLU A 46 7.70 11.52 14.82
C GLU A 46 7.05 10.27 15.42
N PHE A 47 7.45 9.11 14.90
CA PHE A 47 6.96 7.81 15.36
C PHE A 47 8.08 6.76 15.28
N SER A 48 7.89 5.66 16.00
CA SER A 48 8.74 4.48 15.92
C SER A 48 7.89 3.23 15.75
N LEU A 49 8.22 2.35 14.81
CA LEU A 49 7.52 1.07 14.66
C LEU A 49 7.75 0.12 15.85
N LYS A 50 8.79 0.35 16.65
CA LYS A 50 9.14 -0.51 17.79
C LYS A 50 8.53 -0.04 19.12
N GLN A 51 8.20 1.25 19.21
CA GLN A 51 7.70 1.85 20.43
C GLN A 51 6.33 2.46 20.17
N TYR A 52 5.35 2.02 20.95
CA TYR A 52 4.00 2.56 20.88
C TYR A 52 4.03 4.08 21.07
N THR A 53 3.38 4.78 20.15
CA THR A 53 3.24 6.22 20.19
C THR A 53 1.75 6.53 20.07
N ASN A 54 1.17 7.09 21.12
CA ASN A 54 -0.19 7.62 21.10
C ASN A 54 -0.13 9.11 20.79
N ASN A 55 -0.55 9.50 19.60
CA ASN A 55 -0.65 10.90 19.20
C ASN A 55 -1.87 11.12 18.31
N ASP A 56 -2.23 12.38 18.08
CA ASP A 56 -3.43 12.75 17.31
C ASP A 56 -3.20 12.76 15.79
N ASP A 57 -2.09 12.21 15.31
CA ASP A 57 -1.77 12.16 13.88
C ASP A 57 -2.50 10.99 13.21
N PRO A 58 -3.50 11.24 12.35
CA PRO A 58 -4.30 10.16 11.74
C PRO A 58 -3.47 9.25 10.83
N ASN A 59 -2.31 9.70 10.36
CA ASN A 59 -1.46 8.95 9.46
C ASN A 59 -0.38 8.14 10.20
N ASN A 60 -0.24 8.30 11.52
CA ASN A 60 0.70 7.52 12.31
C ASN A 60 0.37 6.02 12.21
N PRO A 61 1.34 5.15 11.92
CA PRO A 61 1.10 3.70 11.80
C PRO A 61 0.43 3.07 13.02
N TRP A 62 0.66 3.60 14.23
CA TRP A 62 0.00 3.11 15.44
C TRP A 62 -1.50 3.41 15.50
N ASN A 63 -1.95 4.48 14.83
CA ASN A 63 -3.36 4.85 14.75
C ASN A 63 -4.09 4.12 13.60
N LEU A 64 -3.34 3.61 12.62
CA LEU A 64 -3.83 2.83 11.49
C LEU A 64 -3.80 1.32 11.75
N ALA A 65 -3.00 0.88 12.72
CA ALA A 65 -2.86 -0.51 13.07
C ALA A 65 -4.20 -1.12 13.52
N PRO A 66 -4.53 -2.35 13.09
CA PRO A 66 -5.70 -3.05 13.58
C PRO A 66 -5.71 -3.17 15.10
N SER A 67 -6.86 -2.88 15.69
CA SER A 67 -7.10 -3.04 17.12
C SER A 67 -8.16 -4.12 17.34
N TYR A 68 -7.92 -4.96 18.35
CA TYR A 68 -8.79 -6.09 18.68
C TYR A 68 -9.35 -5.90 20.09
N SER A 69 -10.66 -6.03 20.22
CA SER A 69 -11.30 -6.12 21.53
C SER A 69 -11.12 -7.53 22.09
N GLN A 70 -10.71 -7.63 23.35
CA GLN A 70 -10.67 -8.91 24.04
C GLN A 70 -12.09 -9.33 24.44
N VAL A 71 -12.56 -10.47 23.92
CA VAL A 71 -13.80 -11.11 24.37
C VAL A 71 -13.47 -11.96 25.60
N THR A 72 -14.03 -11.62 26.76
CA THR A 72 -13.65 -12.24 28.05
C THR A 72 -14.59 -13.38 28.46
N ASP A 73 -15.80 -13.50 27.89
CA ASP A 73 -16.78 -14.52 28.28
C ASP A 73 -17.20 -15.47 27.15
N ASN A 74 -17.52 -16.72 27.53
CA ASN A 74 -18.06 -17.77 26.64
C ASN A 74 -19.43 -17.42 26.02
N ASP A 75 -20.06 -16.34 26.50
CA ASP A 75 -21.38 -15.87 26.07
C ASP A 75 -21.32 -14.81 24.95
N GLY A 76 -20.10 -14.51 24.42
CA GLY A 76 -19.92 -13.58 23.29
C GLY A 76 -20.09 -12.11 23.64
N ASN A 77 -20.15 -11.76 24.93
CA ASN A 77 -20.25 -10.38 25.37
C ASN A 77 -18.91 -9.65 25.16
N ILE A 78 -18.92 -8.62 24.30
CA ILE A 78 -17.77 -7.75 24.09
C ILE A 78 -17.81 -6.69 25.19
N ASN A 79 -17.03 -6.92 26.25
CA ASN A 79 -16.84 -5.93 27.30
C ASN A 79 -16.37 -4.61 26.68
N SER A 80 -17.09 -3.52 26.94
CA SER A 80 -16.79 -2.19 26.43
C SER A 80 -15.58 -1.55 27.15
N ASN A 81 -14.41 -2.22 27.01
CA ASN A 81 -13.05 -1.99 27.51
C ASN A 81 -12.74 -2.39 28.97
N PRO A 82 -11.57 -3.06 29.19
CA PRO A 82 -10.36 -2.29 29.48
C PRO A 82 -9.09 -2.67 28.69
N PHE A 83 -9.06 -3.76 27.92
CA PHE A 83 -7.86 -4.21 27.20
C PHE A 83 -8.08 -4.35 25.69
N THR A 84 -7.71 -3.30 24.96
CA THR A 84 -7.60 -3.32 23.50
C THR A 84 -6.18 -3.74 23.13
N ILE A 85 -6.02 -4.79 22.33
CA ILE A 85 -4.72 -5.23 21.82
C ILE A 85 -4.52 -4.60 20.44
N ILE A 86 -3.48 -3.79 20.29
CA ILE A 86 -3.11 -3.17 19.02
C ILE A 86 -2.03 -4.03 18.36
N GLN A 87 -2.21 -4.39 17.10
CA GLN A 87 -1.18 -5.06 16.33
C GLN A 87 0.02 -4.13 16.13
N THR A 88 1.24 -4.61 16.36
CA THR A 88 2.44 -3.80 16.11
C THR A 88 2.49 -3.42 14.62
N PRO A 89 2.49 -2.12 14.29
CA PRO A 89 2.53 -1.69 12.90
C PRO A 89 3.87 -2.03 12.27
N ASP A 90 3.83 -2.21 10.96
CA ASP A 90 5.00 -2.39 10.12
C ASP A 90 5.04 -1.32 9.01
N LYS A 91 6.04 -1.43 8.12
CA LYS A 91 6.19 -0.55 6.95
C LYS A 91 5.03 -0.63 5.94
N ASN A 92 4.18 -1.65 6.03
CA ASN A 92 3.05 -1.85 5.12
C ASN A 92 1.75 -1.30 5.73
N THR A 93 1.68 -1.16 7.06
CA THR A 93 0.53 -0.56 7.77
C THR A 93 0.22 0.84 7.24
N ASN A 94 1.25 1.62 6.95
CA ASN A 94 1.15 2.82 6.12
C ASN A 94 2.27 2.83 5.08
N MET A 95 1.96 2.48 3.84
CA MET A 95 2.93 2.48 2.74
C MET A 95 3.33 3.88 2.27
N PHE A 96 2.70 4.95 2.78
CA PHE A 96 2.99 6.34 2.40
C PHE A 96 4.04 7.03 3.27
N ILE A 97 4.67 6.29 4.19
CA ILE A 97 5.79 6.77 5.01
C ILE A 97 7.06 7.02 4.16
N ASP A 98 7.27 6.22 3.11
CA ASP A 98 8.43 6.34 2.20
C ASP A 98 7.93 6.46 0.74
N ILE A 99 8.59 7.31 -0.04
CA ILE A 99 8.18 7.55 -1.43
C ILE A 99 8.30 6.30 -2.32
N ARG A 100 9.23 5.39 -2.02
CA ARG A 100 9.39 4.12 -2.76
C ARG A 100 8.23 3.18 -2.49
N THR A 101 7.81 3.08 -1.23
CA THR A 101 6.62 2.27 -0.87
C THR A 101 5.34 2.94 -1.35
N SER A 102 5.29 4.27 -1.44
CA SER A 102 4.17 5.02 -2.03
C SER A 102 4.02 4.72 -3.53
N LEU A 103 5.13 4.74 -4.29
CA LEU A 103 5.14 4.34 -5.70
C LEU A 103 4.66 2.90 -5.88
N PHE A 104 5.10 2.00 -5.01
CA PHE A 104 4.66 0.61 -5.02
C PHE A 104 3.17 0.47 -4.69
N ALA A 105 2.65 1.21 -3.72
CA ALA A 105 1.23 1.21 -3.36
C ALA A 105 0.34 1.67 -4.53
N ILE A 106 0.74 2.74 -5.24
CA ILE A 106 0.01 3.22 -6.42
C ILE A 106 0.11 2.22 -7.57
N TYR A 107 1.28 1.61 -7.79
CA TYR A 107 1.43 0.54 -8.75
C TYR A 107 0.48 -0.64 -8.46
N LEU A 108 0.43 -1.11 -7.21
CA LEU A 108 -0.48 -2.18 -6.79
C LEU A 108 -1.96 -1.79 -6.95
N PHE A 109 -2.30 -0.54 -6.66
CA PHE A 109 -3.64 0.01 -6.88
C PHE A 109 -4.03 -0.06 -8.37
N LEU A 110 -3.16 0.42 -9.27
CA LEU A 110 -3.41 0.39 -10.72
C LEU A 110 -3.42 -1.03 -11.31
N ALA A 111 -2.58 -1.93 -10.79
CA ALA A 111 -2.50 -3.32 -11.23
C ALA A 111 -3.74 -4.14 -10.86
N GLY A 112 -4.68 -3.56 -10.10
CA GLY A 112 -5.86 -4.26 -9.60
C GLY A 112 -5.53 -5.32 -8.55
N THR A 113 -4.30 -5.35 -8.06
CA THR A 113 -3.86 -6.20 -6.95
C THR A 113 -4.26 -5.58 -5.62
N ILE A 114 -5.53 -5.19 -5.49
CA ILE A 114 -6.15 -4.95 -4.20
C ILE A 114 -6.62 -6.33 -3.70
N TYR A 115 -5.67 -7.20 -3.37
CA TYR A 115 -5.95 -8.27 -2.41
C TYR A 115 -5.93 -7.59 -1.03
N LEU A 116 -7.00 -6.87 -0.73
CA LEU A 116 -7.36 -6.57 0.65
C LEU A 116 -7.65 -7.93 1.29
N ASN A 117 -6.84 -8.30 2.28
CA ASN A 117 -7.16 -9.38 3.21
C ASN A 117 -8.51 -9.05 3.87
N LEU A 118 -9.58 -9.59 3.29
CA LEU A 118 -10.86 -9.84 3.92
C LEU A 118 -10.93 -11.35 4.14
N SER A 119 -10.33 -11.81 5.24
CA SER A 119 -10.72 -13.05 5.92
C SER A 119 -10.46 -12.91 7.41
#